data_AF-A0A1L9C352-F1
#
_entry.id   AF-A0A1L9C352-F1
#
_cell.length_a   1.000
_cell.length_b   1.000
_cell.length_c   1.000
_cell.angle_alpha   90.00
_cell.angle_beta   90.00
_cell.angle_gamma   90.00
#
_symmetry.space_group_name_H-M   'P 1'
#
loop_
_entity.id
_entity.type
_entity.pdbx_description
1 polymer ?
#
loop_
_entity_poly.entity_id
_entity_poly.type
_entity_poly.pdbx_seq_one_letter_code
_entity_poly.pdbx_strand_id
1 'polypeptide(L)'
;MRSLNGKYGILFVSFLLVFSTCLTATAHESHSDAPHALADIEEHAGELVELSDTLHVDSARIADDESLDEDLRATAESVHLSTHDMKHIGEHILSHVETLEGLYSDPENNADEINSEIAAIESEIDELKELVNSNADAVHTVESNTPASHQEYAESLHENFHEVGHIGTHLVKYTDELGGSESHVADHDSSNALMEVKEHAGELVELSDTLHVDSARIADDEALDEDLRATAESVHLSTHDMKHIGEHILSHAETLEGLYSDTENNADEINSEIAAIESEIDELKEIVNSNADAVHTVESNTPASHQEYAESLHENFHEVGHIGTHLVKYTDELGGSMTTEDSATTGEVSNEEQSEQEPSATSNQTPGFGILMAVCGLLAVGYLKRQ
;
A
#
# COMPACT_ATOMS: atom_id res chain seq x y z
N MET A 1 -64.68 -80.11 16.02
CA MET A 1 -63.31 -80.66 16.08
C MET A 1 -62.35 -79.66 15.44
N ARG A 2 -61.46 -79.12 16.28
CA ARG A 2 -60.04 -78.78 16.05
C ARG A 2 -59.59 -78.11 14.73
N SER A 3 -59.42 -76.79 14.82
CA SER A 3 -58.15 -76.09 15.15
C SER A 3 -57.09 -75.82 14.08
N LEU A 4 -56.80 -74.51 13.96
CA LEU A 4 -55.49 -73.83 14.11
C LEU A 4 -54.39 -74.23 13.10
N ASN A 5 -53.66 -73.31 12.46
CA ASN A 5 -52.87 -72.25 13.07
C ASN A 5 -52.35 -71.27 12.00
N GLY A 6 -52.52 -69.97 12.21
CA GLY A 6 -51.40 -69.23 12.78
C GLY A 6 -50.70 -68.16 11.95
N LYS A 7 -50.99 -66.91 12.35
CA LYS A 7 -50.04 -65.84 12.74
C LYS A 7 -49.71 -64.80 11.65
N TYR A 8 -50.41 -63.66 11.67
CA TYR A 8 -50.06 -62.36 12.32
C TYR A 8 -49.13 -61.52 11.41
N GLY A 9 -49.35 -60.23 11.17
CA GLY A 9 -50.26 -59.30 11.81
C GLY A 9 -50.26 -57.94 11.12
N ILE A 10 -51.40 -57.28 11.29
CA ILE A 10 -51.71 -55.87 11.02
C ILE A 10 -50.85 -54.98 11.93
N LEU A 11 -50.33 -53.87 11.40
CA LEU A 11 -50.29 -52.61 12.15
C LEU A 11 -50.53 -51.42 11.20
N PHE A 12 -51.58 -50.70 11.60
CA PHE A 12 -52.16 -49.48 11.08
C PHE A 12 -51.56 -48.31 11.89
N VAL A 13 -51.86 -47.07 11.50
CA VAL A 13 -51.70 -45.78 12.25
C VAL A 13 -50.36 -45.07 11.99
N SER A 14 -50.25 -44.02 11.17
CA SER A 14 -50.82 -42.64 11.20
C SER A 14 -49.74 -41.63 11.61
N PHE A 15 -49.88 -40.39 11.12
CA PHE A 15 -49.14 -39.16 11.45
C PHE A 15 -47.71 -39.12 10.86
N LEU A 16 -47.31 -38.17 10.02
CA LEU A 16 -47.50 -36.73 10.11
C LEU A 16 -47.34 -36.10 8.73
N LEU A 17 -48.17 -35.11 8.43
CA LEU A 17 -47.90 -34.05 7.47
C LEU A 17 -46.50 -33.49 7.71
N VAL A 18 -45.51 -33.87 6.89
CA VAL A 18 -44.38 -32.99 6.64
C VAL A 18 -44.69 -32.33 5.32
N PHE A 19 -45.24 -31.13 5.44
CA PHE A 19 -45.02 -30.05 4.51
C PHE A 19 -43.54 -30.10 4.10
N SER A 20 -43.23 -30.74 2.98
CA SER A 20 -42.06 -30.38 2.20
C SER A 20 -42.46 -29.16 1.39
N THR A 21 -42.77 -28.08 2.12
CA THR A 21 -42.18 -26.80 1.77
C THR A 21 -40.70 -27.08 1.75
N CYS A 22 -40.16 -27.39 0.57
CA CYS A 22 -38.87 -26.84 0.22
C CYS A 22 -39.04 -25.38 0.55
N LEU A 23 -38.50 -25.04 1.73
CA LEU A 23 -38.08 -23.70 2.06
C LEU A 23 -37.52 -23.19 0.74
N THR A 24 -38.18 -22.20 0.16
CA THR A 24 -37.40 -21.12 -0.41
C THR A 24 -36.46 -20.80 0.73
N ALA A 25 -35.24 -21.36 0.66
CA ALA A 25 -34.10 -20.65 1.15
C ALA A 25 -34.37 -19.26 0.61
N THR A 26 -34.75 -18.36 1.51
CA THR A 26 -34.41 -16.97 1.29
C THR A 26 -32.96 -17.09 0.92
N ALA A 27 -32.65 -16.94 -0.37
CA ALA A 27 -31.37 -16.40 -0.75
C ALA A 27 -31.19 -15.29 0.27
N HIS A 28 -30.28 -15.54 1.20
CA HIS A 28 -29.67 -14.42 1.87
C HIS A 28 -29.31 -13.53 0.70
N GLU A 29 -29.95 -12.37 0.59
CA GLU A 29 -29.45 -11.32 -0.27
C GLU A 29 -28.02 -11.15 0.24
N SER A 30 -27.07 -11.84 -0.41
CA SER A 30 -25.70 -11.42 -0.42
C SER A 30 -25.86 -10.08 -1.11
N HIS A 31 -25.81 -9.01 -0.32
CA HIS A 31 -25.45 -7.73 -0.88
C HIS A 31 -24.16 -8.01 -1.64
N SER A 32 -24.28 -8.10 -2.95
CA SER A 32 -23.17 -8.26 -3.86
C SER A 32 -22.39 -6.97 -3.70
N ASP A 33 -21.16 -7.03 -3.19
CA ASP A 33 -20.26 -5.86 -3.09
C ASP A 33 -19.81 -5.34 -4.47
N ALA A 34 -20.27 -5.97 -5.56
CA ALA A 34 -19.99 -5.55 -6.93
C ALA A 34 -20.23 -4.06 -7.23
N PRO A 35 -21.31 -3.38 -6.76
CA PRO A 35 -21.46 -1.94 -6.98
C PRO A 35 -20.39 -1.09 -6.27
N HIS A 36 -19.82 -1.58 -5.17
CA HIS A 36 -18.71 -0.91 -4.48
C HIS A 36 -17.40 -1.16 -5.21
N ALA A 37 -17.07 -2.43 -5.50
CA ALA A 37 -15.89 -2.77 -6.29
C ALA A 37 -15.86 -2.08 -7.67
N LEU A 38 -17.01 -1.96 -8.36
CA LEU A 38 -17.09 -1.23 -9.62
C LEU A 38 -16.80 0.27 -9.47
N ALA A 39 -17.26 0.89 -8.37
CA ALA A 39 -17.01 2.30 -8.11
C ALA A 39 -15.52 2.56 -7.83
N ASP A 40 -14.87 1.67 -7.06
CA ASP A 40 -13.45 1.79 -6.74
C ASP A 40 -12.58 1.53 -7.99
N ILE A 41 -12.96 0.57 -8.85
CA ILE A 41 -12.30 0.40 -10.17
C ILE A 41 -12.49 1.64 -11.04
N GLU A 42 -13.69 2.24 -11.06
CA GLU A 42 -13.95 3.48 -11.80
C GLU A 42 -13.05 4.62 -11.31
N GLU A 43 -12.95 4.79 -9.99
CA GLU A 43 -12.13 5.83 -9.36
C GLU A 43 -10.65 5.66 -9.74
N HIS A 44 -10.07 4.50 -9.48
CA HIS A 44 -8.65 4.25 -9.77
C HIS A 44 -8.31 4.25 -11.26
N ALA A 45 -9.21 3.77 -12.13
CA ALA A 45 -9.02 3.89 -13.57
C ALA A 45 -9.12 5.37 -14.03
N GLY A 46 -9.94 6.18 -13.38
CA GLY A 46 -10.00 7.63 -13.57
C GLY A 46 -8.71 8.32 -13.14
N GLU A 47 -8.18 7.98 -11.96
CA GLU A 47 -6.91 8.48 -11.44
C GLU A 47 -5.75 8.12 -12.39
N LEU A 48 -5.73 6.89 -12.93
CA LEU A 48 -4.74 6.47 -13.93
C LEU A 48 -4.76 7.37 -15.16
N VAL A 49 -5.96 7.73 -15.66
CA VAL A 49 -6.09 8.66 -16.79
C VAL A 49 -5.55 10.05 -16.44
N GLU A 50 -5.85 10.58 -15.25
CA GLU A 50 -5.36 11.89 -14.83
C GLU A 50 -3.85 11.92 -14.62
N LEU A 51 -3.28 10.88 -13.99
CA LEU A 51 -1.83 10.74 -13.81
C LEU A 51 -1.12 10.55 -15.13
N SER A 52 -1.69 9.79 -16.07
CA SER A 52 -1.12 9.64 -17.42
C SER A 52 -0.98 11.00 -18.13
N ASP A 53 -1.93 11.92 -17.96
CA ASP A 53 -1.84 13.27 -18.52
C ASP A 53 -0.75 14.12 -17.84
N THR A 54 -0.54 13.93 -16.53
CA THR A 54 0.54 14.61 -15.79
C THR A 54 1.90 14.09 -16.22
N LEU A 55 2.09 12.77 -16.21
CA LEU A 55 3.28 12.09 -16.70
C LEU A 55 3.59 12.46 -18.15
N HIS A 56 2.57 12.55 -19.01
CA HIS A 56 2.72 12.97 -20.41
C HIS A 56 3.33 14.36 -20.52
N VAL A 57 2.86 15.31 -19.70
CA VAL A 57 3.37 16.68 -19.69
C VAL A 57 4.80 16.73 -19.18
N ASP A 58 5.11 16.08 -18.06
CA ASP A 58 6.42 16.17 -17.43
C ASP A 58 7.51 15.46 -18.26
N SER A 59 7.19 14.28 -18.79
CA SER A 59 8.06 13.57 -19.73
C SER A 59 8.34 14.40 -20.98
N ALA A 60 7.33 15.08 -21.55
CA ALA A 60 7.50 15.96 -22.71
C ALA A 60 8.40 17.17 -22.39
N ARG A 61 8.31 17.73 -21.18
CA ARG A 61 9.18 18.85 -20.76
C ARG A 61 10.65 18.50 -20.83
N ILE A 62 10.99 17.23 -20.59
CA ILE A 62 12.37 16.72 -20.65
C ILE A 62 12.70 16.29 -22.08
N ALA A 63 11.85 15.48 -22.72
CA ALA A 63 12.10 14.91 -24.05
C ALA A 63 12.26 15.99 -25.15
N ASP A 64 11.44 17.05 -25.10
CA ASP A 64 11.39 18.08 -26.14
C ASP A 64 12.45 19.19 -26.00
N ASP A 65 13.11 19.32 -24.85
CA ASP A 65 14.08 20.40 -24.64
C ASP A 65 15.43 20.07 -25.31
N GLU A 66 15.65 20.63 -26.51
CA GLU A 66 16.90 20.47 -27.28
C GLU A 66 18.18 20.94 -26.58
N SER A 67 18.08 21.63 -25.43
CA SER A 67 19.24 22.00 -24.61
C SER A 67 19.73 20.89 -23.68
N LEU A 68 18.92 19.84 -23.47
CA LEU A 68 19.27 18.65 -22.70
C LEU A 68 20.08 17.64 -23.51
N ASP A 69 20.70 16.71 -22.79
CA ASP A 69 21.47 15.61 -23.38
C ASP A 69 20.57 14.72 -24.26
N GLU A 70 21.10 14.25 -25.39
CA GLU A 70 20.34 13.49 -26.38
C GLU A 70 19.88 12.12 -25.83
N ASP A 71 20.71 11.47 -25.01
CA ASP A 71 20.38 10.17 -24.43
C ASP A 71 19.32 10.33 -23.32
N LEU A 72 19.43 11.36 -22.47
CA LEU A 72 18.39 11.70 -21.49
C LEU A 72 17.03 11.96 -22.17
N ARG A 73 17.04 12.78 -23.22
CA ARG A 73 15.82 13.08 -23.99
C ARG A 73 15.21 11.85 -24.63
N ALA A 74 16.04 10.94 -25.15
CA ALA A 74 15.57 9.69 -25.72
C ALA A 74 14.93 8.76 -24.67
N THR A 75 15.50 8.70 -23.47
CA THR A 75 14.91 7.95 -22.34
C THR A 75 13.59 8.58 -21.90
N ALA A 76 13.54 9.91 -21.75
CA ALA A 76 12.32 10.63 -21.42
C ALA A 76 11.23 10.48 -22.49
N GLU A 77 11.59 10.46 -23.77
CA GLU A 77 10.67 10.18 -24.88
C GLU A 77 10.11 8.75 -24.79
N SER A 78 10.91 7.77 -24.37
CA SER A 78 10.42 6.41 -24.15
C SER A 78 9.35 6.38 -23.06
N VAL A 79 9.58 7.05 -21.93
CA VAL A 79 8.58 7.18 -20.85
C VAL A 79 7.35 7.93 -21.37
N HIS A 80 7.56 9.04 -22.09
CA HIS A 80 6.49 9.85 -22.70
C HIS A 80 5.56 9.03 -23.57
N LEU A 81 6.10 8.17 -24.43
CA LEU A 81 5.29 7.32 -25.29
C LEU A 81 4.46 6.32 -24.47
N SER A 82 5.03 5.75 -23.41
CA SER A 82 4.32 4.84 -22.51
C SER A 82 3.13 5.50 -21.79
N THR A 83 3.14 6.82 -21.58
CA THR A 83 2.01 7.53 -20.96
C THR A 83 0.74 7.48 -21.81
N HIS A 84 0.86 7.36 -23.14
CA HIS A 84 -0.30 7.18 -24.01
C HIS A 84 -0.95 5.82 -23.83
N ASP A 85 -0.13 4.78 -23.66
CA ASP A 85 -0.63 3.43 -23.44
C ASP A 85 -1.28 3.32 -22.06
N MET A 86 -0.69 3.93 -21.01
CA MET A 86 -1.32 4.06 -19.68
C MET A 86 -2.70 4.72 -19.74
N LYS A 87 -2.82 5.82 -20.49
CA LYS A 87 -4.09 6.51 -20.68
C LYS A 87 -5.13 5.61 -21.33
N HIS A 88 -4.74 4.90 -22.38
CA HIS A 88 -5.64 4.01 -23.10
C HIS A 88 -6.11 2.84 -22.24
N ILE A 89 -5.22 2.27 -21.43
CA ILE A 89 -5.56 1.24 -20.44
C ILE A 89 -6.63 1.77 -19.47
N GLY A 90 -6.42 2.93 -18.86
CA GLY A 90 -7.42 3.54 -17.97
C GLY A 90 -8.77 3.79 -18.65
N GLU A 91 -8.76 4.34 -19.88
CA GLU A 91 -9.96 4.55 -20.68
C GLU A 91 -10.68 3.23 -21.04
N HIS A 92 -9.95 2.15 -21.30
CA HIS A 92 -10.51 0.84 -21.58
C HIS A 92 -11.14 0.22 -20.33
N ILE A 93 -10.47 0.27 -19.19
CA ILE A 93 -11.02 -0.20 -17.91
C ILE A 93 -12.32 0.54 -17.58
N LEU A 94 -12.35 1.87 -17.70
CA LEU A 94 -13.58 2.66 -17.52
C LEU A 94 -14.72 2.22 -18.45
N SER A 95 -14.41 1.90 -19.72
CA SER A 95 -15.41 1.40 -20.67
C SER A 95 -15.95 0.02 -20.28
N HIS A 96 -15.11 -0.85 -19.71
CA HIS A 96 -15.53 -2.16 -19.21
C HIS A 96 -16.38 -2.02 -17.94
N VAL A 97 -16.03 -1.10 -17.04
CA VAL A 97 -16.84 -0.76 -15.86
C VAL A 97 -18.24 -0.28 -16.25
N GLU A 98 -18.36 0.68 -17.18
CA GLU A 98 -19.68 1.17 -17.67
C GLU A 98 -20.53 0.02 -18.22
N THR A 99 -19.90 -0.94 -18.90
CA THR A 99 -20.57 -2.14 -19.42
C THR A 99 -21.04 -3.04 -18.28
N LEU A 100 -20.17 -3.30 -17.29
CA LEU A 100 -20.47 -4.10 -16.11
C LEU A 100 -21.62 -3.51 -15.28
N GLU A 101 -21.66 -2.21 -15.03
CA GLU A 101 -22.76 -1.53 -14.33
C GLU A 101 -24.14 -1.86 -14.95
N GLY A 102 -24.19 -1.89 -16.29
CA GLY A 102 -25.38 -2.29 -17.04
C GLY A 102 -25.73 -3.77 -16.85
N LEU A 103 -24.73 -4.65 -16.92
CA LEU A 103 -24.91 -6.11 -16.83
C LEU A 103 -25.34 -6.56 -15.43
N TYR A 104 -24.85 -5.90 -14.36
CA TYR A 104 -25.20 -6.19 -12.97
C TYR A 104 -26.66 -5.85 -12.61
N SER A 105 -27.43 -5.28 -13.52
CA SER A 105 -28.90 -5.17 -13.36
C SER A 105 -29.62 -6.53 -13.44
N ASP A 106 -29.01 -7.55 -14.05
CA ASP A 106 -29.52 -8.94 -14.12
C ASP A 106 -28.37 -9.97 -14.19
N PRO A 107 -27.58 -10.12 -13.10
CA PRO A 107 -26.31 -10.85 -13.14
C PRO A 107 -26.48 -12.35 -13.40
N GLU A 108 -27.60 -12.96 -12.99
CA GLU A 108 -27.86 -14.38 -13.24
C GLU A 108 -27.99 -14.69 -14.74
N ASN A 109 -28.59 -13.78 -15.52
CA ASN A 109 -28.77 -13.95 -16.96
C ASN A 109 -27.56 -13.45 -17.77
N ASN A 110 -26.72 -12.60 -17.18
CA ASN A 110 -25.57 -11.96 -17.81
C ASN A 110 -24.22 -12.54 -17.37
N ALA A 111 -24.19 -13.63 -16.60
CA ALA A 111 -22.98 -14.17 -15.97
C ALA A 111 -21.80 -14.40 -16.94
N ASP A 112 -22.06 -14.93 -18.15
CA ASP A 112 -21.01 -15.15 -19.16
C ASP A 112 -20.42 -13.83 -19.68
N GLU A 113 -21.26 -12.80 -19.83
CA GLU A 113 -20.84 -11.47 -20.28
C GLU A 113 -20.08 -10.74 -19.17
N ILE A 114 -20.56 -10.79 -17.92
CA ILE A 114 -19.87 -10.23 -16.75
C ILE A 114 -18.47 -10.81 -16.60
N ASN A 115 -18.32 -12.14 -16.64
CA ASN A 115 -17.01 -12.79 -16.55
C ASN A 115 -16.08 -12.40 -17.71
N SER A 116 -16.64 -12.14 -18.90
CA SER A 116 -15.85 -11.71 -20.05
C SER A 116 -15.33 -10.28 -19.90
N GLU A 117 -16.12 -9.38 -19.30
CA GLU A 117 -15.70 -8.00 -19.05
C GLU A 117 -14.68 -7.94 -17.90
N ILE A 118 -14.87 -8.71 -16.82
CA ILE A 118 -13.88 -8.84 -15.73
C ILE A 118 -12.53 -9.32 -16.28
N ALA A 119 -12.53 -10.39 -17.10
CA ALA A 119 -11.30 -10.91 -17.71
C ALA A 119 -10.64 -9.91 -18.67
N ALA A 120 -11.41 -8.98 -19.26
CA ALA A 120 -10.85 -7.91 -20.08
C ALA A 120 -10.15 -6.87 -19.20
N ILE A 121 -10.75 -6.48 -18.07
CA ILE A 121 -10.13 -5.59 -17.08
C ILE A 121 -8.83 -6.21 -16.54
N GLU A 122 -8.84 -7.50 -16.16
CA GLU A 122 -7.63 -8.24 -15.74
C GLU A 122 -6.51 -8.15 -16.79
N SER A 123 -6.85 -8.29 -18.07
CA SER A 123 -5.88 -8.21 -19.16
C SER A 123 -5.28 -6.80 -19.32
N GLU A 124 -6.09 -5.75 -19.15
CA GLU A 124 -5.63 -4.35 -19.20
C GLU A 124 -4.71 -4.03 -18.00
N ILE A 125 -5.04 -4.57 -16.82
CA ILE A 125 -4.19 -4.44 -15.62
C ILE A 125 -2.85 -5.16 -15.78
N ASP A 126 -2.83 -6.35 -16.40
CA ASP A 126 -1.58 -7.04 -16.70
C ASP A 126 -0.71 -6.24 -17.69
N GLU A 127 -1.32 -5.60 -18.69
CA GLU A 127 -0.61 -4.69 -19.61
C GLU A 127 -0.04 -3.48 -18.86
N LEU A 128 -0.78 -2.91 -17.90
CA LEU A 128 -0.29 -1.83 -17.04
C LEU A 128 0.95 -2.25 -16.24
N LYS A 129 0.92 -3.44 -15.62
CA LYS A 129 2.06 -3.97 -14.85
C LYS A 129 3.28 -4.18 -15.73
N GLU A 130 3.10 -4.74 -16.93
CA GLU A 130 4.21 -4.90 -17.89
C GLU A 130 4.80 -3.55 -18.27
N LEU A 131 3.95 -2.55 -18.51
CA LEU A 131 4.35 -1.19 -18.86
C LEU A 131 5.13 -0.52 -17.72
N VAL A 132 4.62 -0.56 -16.49
CA VAL A 132 5.28 -0.01 -15.29
C VAL A 132 6.66 -0.64 -15.12
N ASN A 133 6.73 -1.98 -15.11
CA ASN A 133 7.99 -2.70 -14.97
C ASN A 133 8.99 -2.39 -16.08
N SER A 134 8.52 -2.22 -17.32
CA SER A 134 9.41 -1.93 -18.46
C SER A 134 9.99 -0.51 -18.45
N ASN A 135 9.37 0.42 -17.72
CA ASN A 135 9.78 1.82 -17.64
C ASN A 135 10.46 2.18 -16.31
N ALA A 136 10.45 1.31 -15.29
CA ALA A 136 11.05 1.57 -13.97
C ALA A 136 12.49 2.09 -14.08
N ASP A 137 13.37 1.36 -14.76
CA ASP A 137 14.77 1.77 -14.98
C ASP A 137 14.87 3.11 -15.75
N ALA A 138 13.96 3.34 -16.71
CA ALA A 138 13.96 4.54 -17.54
C ALA A 138 13.57 5.78 -16.73
N VAL A 139 12.58 5.64 -15.85
CA VAL A 139 12.11 6.69 -14.94
C VAL A 139 13.23 7.10 -13.97
N HIS A 140 13.89 6.14 -13.32
CA HIS A 140 15.04 6.43 -12.46
C HIS A 140 16.19 7.06 -13.25
N THR A 141 16.46 6.56 -14.46
CA THR A 141 17.49 7.15 -15.33
C THR A 141 17.18 8.61 -15.66
N VAL A 142 15.90 8.96 -15.88
CA VAL A 142 15.46 10.33 -16.13
C VAL A 142 15.65 11.19 -14.88
N GLU A 143 15.22 10.73 -13.71
CA GLU A 143 15.38 11.45 -12.44
C GLU A 143 16.85 11.77 -12.14
N SER A 144 17.71 10.76 -12.19
CA SER A 144 19.11 10.87 -11.77
C SER A 144 19.97 11.70 -12.74
N ASN A 145 19.68 11.62 -14.05
CA ASN A 145 20.47 12.33 -15.07
C ASN A 145 19.91 13.71 -15.44
N THR A 146 18.72 14.07 -14.96
CA THR A 146 18.12 15.37 -15.26
C THR A 146 18.89 16.49 -14.56
N PRO A 147 19.26 17.58 -15.26
CA PRO A 147 19.92 18.70 -14.60
C PRO A 147 18.93 19.49 -13.74
N ALA A 148 19.44 20.16 -12.72
CA ALA A 148 18.67 20.98 -11.76
C ALA A 148 17.66 21.98 -12.36
N SER A 149 17.81 22.39 -13.63
CA SER A 149 16.82 23.24 -14.32
C SER A 149 15.50 22.55 -14.65
N HIS A 150 15.47 21.21 -14.62
CA HIS A 150 14.33 20.36 -14.98
C HIS A 150 13.99 19.32 -13.90
N GLN A 151 14.69 19.37 -12.76
CA GLN A 151 14.55 18.36 -11.69
C GLN A 151 13.12 18.23 -11.18
N GLU A 152 12.39 19.35 -11.05
CA GLU A 152 10.98 19.35 -10.64
C GLU A 152 10.11 18.44 -11.52
N TYR A 153 10.37 18.39 -12.83
CA TYR A 153 9.63 17.50 -13.74
C TYR A 153 10.07 16.04 -13.60
N ALA A 154 11.34 15.79 -13.31
CA ALA A 154 11.87 14.44 -13.20
C ALA A 154 11.48 13.78 -11.86
N GLU A 155 11.51 14.54 -10.76
CA GLU A 155 10.99 14.14 -9.45
C GLU A 155 9.48 13.88 -9.53
N SER A 156 8.71 14.80 -10.13
CA SER A 156 7.27 14.59 -10.31
C SER A 156 6.96 13.40 -11.21
N LEU A 157 7.77 13.15 -12.24
CA LEU A 157 7.63 11.99 -13.11
C LEU A 157 7.90 10.69 -12.35
N HIS A 158 8.92 10.66 -11.50
CA HIS A 158 9.24 9.50 -10.66
C HIS A 158 8.13 9.20 -9.64
N GLU A 159 7.71 10.21 -8.87
CA GLU A 159 6.64 10.08 -7.87
C GLU A 159 5.32 9.59 -8.50
N ASN A 160 4.88 10.22 -9.60
CA ASN A 160 3.64 9.83 -10.27
C ASN A 160 3.73 8.45 -10.93
N PHE A 161 4.94 7.96 -11.26
CA PHE A 161 5.10 6.63 -11.83
C PHE A 161 4.96 5.52 -10.78
N HIS A 162 5.40 5.77 -9.55
CA HIS A 162 5.12 4.90 -8.40
C HIS A 162 3.63 4.87 -8.08
N GLU A 163 2.96 6.03 -8.11
CA GLU A 163 1.50 6.10 -7.92
C GLU A 163 0.74 5.25 -8.96
N VAL A 164 1.20 5.20 -10.21
CA VAL A 164 0.62 4.31 -11.22
C VAL A 164 0.80 2.83 -10.84
N GLY A 165 1.90 2.47 -10.18
CA GLY A 165 2.10 1.14 -9.60
C GLY A 165 1.03 0.79 -8.56
N HIS A 166 0.80 1.69 -7.60
CA HIS A 166 -0.22 1.54 -6.55
C HIS A 166 -1.63 1.39 -7.13
N ILE A 167 -1.99 2.24 -8.11
CA ILE A 167 -3.26 2.12 -8.83
C ILE A 167 -3.40 0.75 -9.49
N GLY A 168 -2.34 0.25 -10.12
CA GLY A 168 -2.32 -1.10 -10.69
C GLY A 168 -2.64 -2.18 -9.65
N THR A 169 -2.09 -2.08 -8.44
CA THR A 169 -2.38 -2.99 -7.32
C THR A 169 -3.84 -2.93 -6.89
N HIS A 170 -4.40 -1.72 -6.69
CA HIS A 170 -5.81 -1.55 -6.32
C HIS A 170 -6.76 -2.09 -7.38
N LEU A 171 -6.48 -1.87 -8.66
CA LEU A 171 -7.30 -2.37 -9.75
C LEU A 171 -7.35 -3.91 -9.77
N VAL A 172 -6.25 -4.62 -9.46
CA VAL A 172 -6.25 -6.09 -9.31
C VAL A 172 -7.23 -6.51 -8.23
N LYS A 173 -7.11 -5.91 -7.05
CA LYS A 173 -7.91 -6.24 -5.87
C LYS A 173 -9.40 -6.15 -6.17
N TYR A 174 -9.86 -4.99 -6.62
CA TYR A 174 -11.29 -4.77 -6.84
C TYR A 174 -11.83 -5.61 -8.01
N THR A 175 -10.99 -5.91 -9.00
CA THR A 175 -11.35 -6.83 -10.09
C THR A 175 -11.51 -8.27 -9.56
N ASP A 176 -10.63 -8.73 -8.67
CA ASP A 176 -10.74 -10.04 -8.01
C ASP A 176 -12.00 -10.14 -7.14
N GLU A 177 -12.40 -9.05 -6.48
CA GLU A 177 -13.65 -8.94 -5.70
C GLU A 177 -14.89 -9.10 -6.60
N LEU A 178 -14.85 -8.61 -7.85
CA LEU A 178 -15.91 -8.85 -8.84
C LEU A 178 -15.96 -10.30 -9.35
N GLY A 179 -14.80 -10.95 -9.46
CA GLY A 179 -14.64 -12.32 -9.99
C GLY A 179 -15.12 -13.44 -9.05
N GLY A 180 -15.40 -13.13 -7.78
CA GLY A 180 -16.05 -14.06 -6.86
C GLY A 180 -15.16 -15.20 -6.36
N SER A 181 -13.92 -14.90 -5.99
CA SER A 181 -13.12 -15.80 -5.16
C SER A 181 -13.63 -15.77 -3.71
N GLU A 182 -13.99 -16.92 -3.14
CA GLU A 182 -14.23 -17.08 -1.70
C GLU A 182 -12.99 -16.64 -0.89
N SER A 183 -12.86 -15.37 -0.53
CA SER A 183 -12.13 -14.95 0.67
C SER A 183 -12.53 -13.55 1.11
N HIS A 184 -13.19 -13.52 2.28
CA HIS A 184 -13.24 -12.42 3.23
C HIS A 184 -13.85 -11.09 2.75
N VAL A 185 -15.19 -11.04 2.84
CA VAL A 185 -15.87 -9.82 3.28
C VAL A 185 -15.38 -9.53 4.71
N ALA A 186 -14.43 -8.62 4.84
CA ALA A 186 -14.08 -7.94 6.08
C ALA A 186 -14.09 -6.43 5.80
N ASP A 187 -14.58 -5.66 6.77
CA ASP A 187 -14.88 -4.22 6.69
C ASP A 187 -13.96 -3.41 5.75
N HIS A 188 -14.62 -2.70 4.84
CA HIS A 188 -14.10 -2.09 3.61
C HIS A 188 -12.96 -1.07 3.80
N ASP A 189 -12.81 -0.45 4.99
CA ASP A 189 -11.75 0.54 5.27
C ASP A 189 -10.45 -0.09 5.83
N SER A 190 -10.54 -1.11 6.69
CA SER A 190 -9.33 -1.76 7.26
C SER A 190 -8.61 -2.63 6.25
N SER A 191 -9.34 -3.18 5.27
CA SER A 191 -8.79 -4.00 4.19
C SER A 191 -7.85 -3.22 3.26
N ASN A 192 -8.16 -1.94 2.99
CA ASN A 192 -7.30 -1.10 2.14
C ASN A 192 -5.99 -0.73 2.86
N ALA A 193 -6.10 -0.25 4.10
CA ALA A 193 -4.92 0.09 4.90
C ALA A 193 -4.01 -1.13 5.15
N LEU A 194 -4.57 -2.34 5.31
CA LEU A 194 -3.76 -3.55 5.49
C LEU A 194 -2.99 -3.92 4.23
N MET A 195 -3.63 -3.76 3.07
CA MET A 195 -2.99 -4.02 1.78
C MET A 195 -1.81 -3.08 1.56
N GLU A 196 -2.02 -1.79 1.79
CA GLU A 196 -0.99 -0.76 1.69
C GLU A 196 0.19 -1.04 2.64
N VAL A 197 -0.08 -1.49 3.87
CA VAL A 197 0.97 -1.94 4.79
C VAL A 197 1.75 -3.13 4.22
N LYS A 198 1.09 -4.10 3.56
CA LYS A 198 1.78 -5.24 2.93
C LYS A 198 2.62 -4.80 1.73
N GLU A 199 2.10 -3.91 0.91
CA GLU A 199 2.78 -3.41 -0.29
C GLU A 199 4.07 -2.66 0.09
N HIS A 200 3.94 -1.63 0.94
CA HIS A 200 5.09 -0.85 1.39
C HIS A 200 6.11 -1.68 2.20
N ALA A 201 5.66 -2.70 2.93
CA ALA A 201 6.57 -3.64 3.58
C ALA A 201 7.30 -4.56 2.57
N GLY A 202 6.65 -4.93 1.48
CA GLY A 202 7.26 -5.64 0.35
C GLY A 202 8.31 -4.78 -0.36
N GLU A 203 7.96 -3.53 -0.70
CA GLU A 203 8.89 -2.55 -1.29
C GLU A 203 10.13 -2.33 -0.41
N LEU A 204 9.92 -2.24 0.91
CA LEU A 204 11.03 -2.15 1.87
C LEU A 204 11.99 -3.34 1.76
N VAL A 205 11.47 -4.57 1.60
CA VAL A 205 12.30 -5.77 1.41
C VAL A 205 13.09 -5.68 0.10
N GLU A 206 12.47 -5.27 -0.99
CA GLU A 206 13.15 -5.16 -2.29
C GLU A 206 14.22 -4.07 -2.29
N LEU A 207 13.91 -2.89 -1.79
CA LEU A 207 14.87 -1.79 -1.64
C LEU A 207 16.02 -2.17 -0.71
N SER A 208 15.74 -2.91 0.36
CA SER A 208 16.80 -3.38 1.27
C SER A 208 17.82 -4.26 0.55
N ASP A 209 17.40 -5.10 -0.42
CA ASP A 209 18.30 -5.93 -1.22
C ASP A 209 19.15 -5.08 -2.20
N THR A 210 18.55 -4.05 -2.81
CA THR A 210 19.28 -3.10 -3.67
C THR A 210 20.31 -2.31 -2.86
N LEU A 211 19.90 -1.71 -1.75
CA LEU A 211 20.77 -0.98 -0.82
C LEU A 211 21.90 -1.88 -0.30
N HIS A 212 21.60 -3.15 0.02
CA HIS A 212 22.58 -4.13 0.48
C HIS A 212 23.71 -4.31 -0.55
N VAL A 213 23.36 -4.47 -1.83
CA VAL A 213 24.33 -4.66 -2.91
C VAL A 213 25.18 -3.42 -3.14
N ASP A 214 24.55 -2.24 -3.21
CA ASP A 214 25.27 -1.00 -3.54
C ASP A 214 26.17 -0.53 -2.39
N SER A 215 25.69 -0.64 -1.15
CA SER A 215 26.52 -0.39 0.03
C SER A 215 27.71 -1.35 0.11
N ALA A 216 27.52 -2.65 -0.20
CA ALA A 216 28.60 -3.64 -0.21
C ALA A 216 29.68 -3.30 -1.25
N ARG A 217 29.29 -2.84 -2.44
CA ARG A 217 30.24 -2.46 -3.50
C ARG A 217 31.19 -1.35 -3.07
N ILE A 218 30.73 -0.44 -2.22
CA ILE A 218 31.55 0.65 -1.66
C ILE A 218 32.33 0.17 -0.42
N ALA A 219 31.67 -0.58 0.47
CA ALA A 219 32.28 -1.06 1.72
C ALA A 219 33.43 -2.06 1.48
N ASP A 220 33.29 -2.94 0.50
CA ASP A 220 34.24 -4.04 0.24
C ASP A 220 35.45 -3.64 -0.60
N ASP A 221 35.40 -2.55 -1.38
CA ASP A 221 36.51 -2.19 -2.28
C ASP A 221 37.71 -1.61 -1.51
N GLU A 222 38.76 -2.42 -1.32
CA GLU A 222 40.00 -2.03 -0.63
C GLU A 222 40.78 -0.90 -1.32
N ALA A 223 40.42 -0.52 -2.55
CA ALA A 223 41.00 0.63 -3.24
C ALA A 223 40.43 1.97 -2.76
N LEU A 224 39.30 1.97 -2.07
CA LEU A 224 38.64 3.16 -1.54
C LEU A 224 39.23 3.60 -0.20
N ASP A 225 38.88 4.82 0.22
CA ASP A 225 39.27 5.35 1.52
C ASP A 225 38.64 4.54 2.65
N GLU A 226 39.40 4.26 3.70
CA GLU A 226 38.96 3.39 4.80
C GLU A 226 37.81 4.01 5.61
N ASP A 227 37.78 5.33 5.79
CA ASP A 227 36.70 6.00 6.52
C ASP A 227 35.40 5.97 5.68
N LEU A 228 35.52 6.10 4.34
CA LEU A 228 34.39 5.93 3.42
C LEU A 228 33.85 4.49 3.46
N ARG A 229 34.73 3.49 3.35
CA ARG A 229 34.36 2.06 3.44
C ARG A 229 33.65 1.77 4.76
N ALA A 230 34.17 2.26 5.88
CA ALA A 230 33.57 2.06 7.19
C ALA A 230 32.19 2.74 7.32
N THR A 231 31.99 3.88 6.66
CA THR A 231 30.69 4.56 6.62
C THR A 231 29.70 3.76 5.77
N ALA A 232 30.11 3.30 4.59
CA ALA A 232 29.30 2.44 3.73
C ALA A 232 28.97 1.10 4.39
N GLU A 233 29.90 0.50 5.13
CA GLU A 233 29.68 -0.72 5.92
C GLU A 233 28.61 -0.51 7.00
N SER A 234 28.58 0.66 7.64
CA SER A 234 27.52 0.98 8.60
C SER A 234 26.15 0.99 7.93
N VAL A 235 26.03 1.61 6.76
CA VAL A 235 24.78 1.62 5.98
C VAL A 235 24.44 0.19 5.54
N HIS A 236 25.42 -0.56 5.04
CA HIS A 236 25.27 -1.95 4.62
C HIS A 236 24.68 -2.84 5.71
N LEU A 237 25.21 -2.75 6.94
CA LEU A 237 24.68 -3.54 8.05
C LEU A 237 23.23 -3.18 8.37
N SER A 238 22.87 -1.89 8.30
CA SER A 238 21.48 -1.45 8.50
C SER A 238 20.50 -1.98 7.43
N THR A 239 20.96 -2.31 6.22
CA THR A 239 20.09 -2.89 5.18
C THR A 239 19.55 -4.27 5.57
N HIS A 240 20.30 -5.05 6.34
CA HIS A 240 19.80 -6.32 6.87
C HIS A 240 18.67 -6.12 7.87
N ASP A 241 18.80 -5.11 8.73
CA ASP A 241 17.77 -4.79 9.71
C ASP A 241 16.50 -4.27 9.00
N MET A 242 16.64 -3.41 7.98
CA MET A 242 15.53 -2.97 7.13
C MET A 242 14.80 -4.14 6.48
N LYS A 243 15.55 -5.11 5.93
CA LYS A 243 14.97 -6.31 5.33
C LYS A 243 14.13 -7.10 6.34
N HIS A 244 14.69 -7.33 7.52
CA HIS A 244 14.01 -8.07 8.57
C HIS A 244 12.76 -7.35 9.06
N ILE A 245 12.80 -6.03 9.19
CA ILE A 245 11.63 -5.21 9.50
C ILE A 245 10.53 -5.42 8.45
N GLY A 246 10.85 -5.30 7.16
CA GLY A 246 9.87 -5.54 6.09
C GLY A 246 9.28 -6.96 6.14
N GLU A 247 10.12 -7.99 6.31
CA GLU A 247 9.68 -9.38 6.46
C GLU A 247 8.78 -9.59 7.70
N HIS A 248 9.07 -8.90 8.81
CA HIS A 248 8.27 -8.97 10.03
C HIS A 248 6.92 -8.28 9.87
N ILE A 249 6.90 -7.07 9.29
CA ILE A 249 5.65 -6.35 9.01
C ILE A 249 4.75 -7.18 8.09
N LEU A 250 5.30 -7.79 7.03
CA LEU A 250 4.57 -8.71 6.16
C LEU A 250 3.95 -9.89 6.96
N SER A 251 4.73 -10.50 7.86
CA SER A 251 4.24 -11.61 8.69
C SER A 251 3.12 -11.19 9.64
N HIS A 252 3.21 -9.98 10.22
CA HIS A 252 2.15 -9.43 11.08
C HIS A 252 0.90 -9.10 10.27
N ALA A 253 1.07 -8.54 9.06
CA ALA A 253 -0.03 -8.23 8.17
C ALA A 253 -0.75 -9.48 7.64
N GLU A 254 -0.04 -10.56 7.33
CA GLU A 254 -0.63 -11.88 7.02
C GLU A 254 -1.42 -12.45 8.21
N THR A 255 -0.94 -12.23 9.43
CA THR A 255 -1.64 -12.66 10.65
C THR A 255 -2.94 -11.86 10.81
N LEU A 256 -2.87 -10.54 10.65
CA LEU A 256 -4.02 -9.65 10.66
C LEU A 256 -5.09 -10.06 9.64
N GLU A 257 -4.70 -10.38 8.40
CA GLU A 257 -5.61 -10.85 7.35
C GLU A 257 -6.48 -12.04 7.80
N GLY A 258 -5.89 -13.00 8.51
CA GLY A 258 -6.63 -14.13 9.08
C GLY A 258 -7.57 -13.74 10.23
N LEU A 259 -7.20 -12.73 11.02
CA LEU A 259 -7.95 -12.27 12.19
C LEU A 259 -9.16 -11.42 11.83
N TYR A 260 -9.11 -10.70 10.69
CA TYR A 260 -10.20 -9.84 10.20
C TYR A 260 -11.51 -10.58 9.88
N SER A 261 -11.47 -11.91 9.83
CA SER A 261 -12.67 -12.75 9.66
C SER A 261 -13.66 -12.71 10.84
N ASP A 262 -13.22 -12.27 12.03
CA ASP A 262 -14.04 -12.15 13.25
C ASP A 262 -13.45 -11.06 14.18
N THR A 263 -13.56 -9.81 13.75
CA THR A 263 -12.94 -8.65 14.43
C THR A 263 -13.41 -8.46 15.87
N GLU A 264 -14.69 -8.73 16.18
CA GLU A 264 -15.25 -8.60 17.53
C GLU A 264 -14.57 -9.56 18.52
N ASN A 265 -14.33 -10.81 18.11
CA ASN A 265 -13.70 -11.81 18.98
C ASN A 265 -12.16 -11.72 18.98
N ASN A 266 -11.56 -11.16 17.93
CA ASN A 266 -10.11 -11.06 17.75
C ASN A 266 -9.53 -9.69 18.09
N ALA A 267 -10.32 -8.74 18.59
CA ALA A 267 -9.91 -7.35 18.80
C ALA A 267 -8.60 -7.19 19.61
N ASP A 268 -8.41 -7.97 20.68
CA ASP A 268 -7.17 -7.92 21.48
C ASP A 268 -5.94 -8.41 20.67
N GLU A 269 -6.12 -9.41 19.82
CA GLU A 269 -5.06 -9.97 18.99
C GLU A 269 -4.73 -9.02 17.83
N ILE A 270 -5.76 -8.49 17.16
CA ILE A 270 -5.62 -7.45 16.12
C ILE A 270 -4.84 -6.24 16.64
N ASN A 271 -5.23 -5.70 17.80
CA ASN A 271 -4.51 -4.57 18.41
C ASN A 271 -3.07 -4.92 18.78
N SER A 272 -2.80 -6.18 19.15
CA SER A 272 -1.44 -6.64 19.45
C SER A 272 -0.57 -6.71 18.19
N GLU A 273 -1.13 -7.16 17.07
CA GLU A 273 -0.41 -7.23 15.79
C GLU A 273 -0.18 -5.84 15.20
N ILE A 274 -1.17 -4.93 15.27
CA ILE A 274 -0.99 -3.51 14.87
C ILE A 274 0.13 -2.87 15.69
N ALA A 275 0.13 -3.05 17.02
CA ALA A 275 1.19 -2.52 17.88
C ALA A 275 2.58 -3.13 17.58
N ALA A 276 2.63 -4.36 17.09
CA ALA A 276 3.88 -4.97 16.65
C ALA A 276 4.39 -4.30 15.36
N ILE A 277 3.51 -4.06 14.37
CA ILE A 277 3.83 -3.32 13.15
C ILE A 277 4.31 -1.90 13.49
N GLU A 278 3.62 -1.18 14.39
CA GLU A 278 4.05 0.14 14.86
C GLU A 278 5.47 0.12 15.45
N SER A 279 5.80 -0.93 16.23
CA SER A 279 7.13 -1.09 16.82
C SER A 279 8.20 -1.30 15.75
N GLU A 280 7.94 -2.14 14.74
CA GLU A 280 8.86 -2.39 13.62
C GLU A 280 9.07 -1.10 12.78
N ILE A 281 8.01 -0.31 12.56
CA ILE A 281 8.09 0.99 11.89
C ILE A 281 8.92 2.00 12.69
N ASP A 282 8.81 2.01 14.02
CA ASP A 282 9.64 2.88 14.85
C ASP A 282 11.12 2.48 14.79
N GLU A 283 11.43 1.19 14.75
CA GLU A 283 12.80 0.70 14.50
C GLU A 283 13.31 1.15 13.12
N LEU A 284 12.48 1.10 12.08
CA LEU A 284 12.82 1.63 10.75
C LEU A 284 13.16 3.12 10.79
N LYS A 285 12.35 3.93 11.48
CA LYS A 285 12.63 5.37 11.66
C LYS A 285 13.96 5.61 12.36
N GLU A 286 14.31 4.81 13.35
CA GLU A 286 15.61 4.93 14.02
C GLU A 286 16.76 4.61 13.06
N ILE A 287 16.63 3.59 12.22
CA ILE A 287 17.61 3.25 11.19
C ILE A 287 17.76 4.39 10.18
N VAL A 288 16.66 4.90 9.65
CA VAL A 288 16.67 6.01 8.66
C VAL A 288 17.34 7.24 9.25
N ASN A 289 16.95 7.64 10.46
CA ASN A 289 17.52 8.82 11.13
C ASN A 289 19.01 8.65 11.47
N SER A 290 19.43 7.45 11.88
CA SER A 290 20.82 7.19 12.27
C SER A 290 21.78 7.15 11.08
N ASN A 291 21.28 6.81 9.89
CA ASN A 291 22.08 6.71 8.66
C ASN A 291 21.95 7.92 7.73
N ALA A 292 21.04 8.87 7.98
CA ALA A 292 20.83 10.04 7.11
C ALA A 292 22.13 10.79 6.75
N ASP A 293 22.97 11.11 7.74
CA ASP A 293 24.27 11.76 7.50
C ASP A 293 25.29 10.81 6.83
N ALA A 294 25.22 9.52 7.12
CA ALA A 294 26.15 8.52 6.60
C ALA A 294 25.96 8.34 5.09
N VAL A 295 24.72 8.26 4.63
CA VAL A 295 24.38 8.09 3.20
C VAL A 295 24.84 9.31 2.38
N HIS A 296 24.56 10.53 2.85
CA HIS A 296 25.11 11.75 2.22
C HIS A 296 26.65 11.80 2.23
N THR A 297 27.27 11.29 3.30
CA THR A 297 28.73 11.21 3.40
C THR A 297 29.30 10.22 2.38
N VAL A 298 28.61 9.09 2.14
CA VAL A 298 28.97 8.12 1.12
C VAL A 298 28.85 8.74 -0.26
N GLU A 299 27.71 9.33 -0.60
CA GLU A 299 27.47 10.02 -1.88
C GLU A 299 28.53 11.11 -2.16
N SER A 300 28.77 12.01 -1.21
CA SER A 300 29.65 13.17 -1.40
C SER A 300 31.14 12.83 -1.51
N ASN A 301 31.58 11.73 -0.91
CA ASN A 301 33.01 11.37 -0.83
C ASN A 301 33.38 10.18 -1.71
N THR A 302 32.41 9.51 -2.32
CA THR A 302 32.67 8.41 -3.25
C THR A 302 33.35 8.94 -4.52
N PRO A 303 34.43 8.30 -4.99
CA PRO A 303 35.06 8.71 -6.24
C PRO A 303 34.21 8.32 -7.44
N ALA A 304 34.41 9.02 -8.57
CA ALA A 304 33.70 8.81 -9.84
C ALA A 304 33.63 7.34 -10.32
N SER A 305 34.53 6.46 -9.89
CA SER A 305 34.49 5.04 -10.26
C SER A 305 33.37 4.23 -9.57
N HIS A 306 32.75 4.77 -8.53
CA HIS A 306 31.68 4.13 -7.74
C HIS A 306 30.48 5.06 -7.53
N GLN A 307 30.44 6.19 -8.25
CA GLN A 307 29.45 7.23 -8.05
C GLN A 307 28.02 6.72 -8.29
N GLU A 308 27.82 5.90 -9.33
CA GLU A 308 26.54 5.25 -9.65
C GLU A 308 25.96 4.48 -8.45
N TYR A 309 26.80 3.74 -7.72
CA TYR A 309 26.36 3.00 -6.53
C TYR A 309 26.06 3.92 -5.35
N ALA A 310 26.77 5.05 -5.23
CA ALA A 310 26.56 5.98 -4.13
C ALA A 310 25.34 6.87 -4.33
N GLU A 311 25.03 7.22 -5.58
CA GLU A 311 23.80 7.91 -5.99
C GLU A 311 22.59 6.99 -5.81
N SER A 312 22.66 5.77 -6.34
CA SER A 312 21.62 4.74 -6.12
C SER A 312 21.39 4.47 -4.63
N LEU A 313 22.46 4.34 -3.83
CA LEU A 313 22.35 4.16 -2.38
C LEU A 313 21.65 5.36 -1.73
N HIS A 314 21.94 6.57 -2.17
CA HIS A 314 21.35 7.79 -1.63
C HIS A 314 19.87 7.92 -1.97
N GLU A 315 19.51 7.75 -3.24
CA GLU A 315 18.13 7.82 -3.74
C GLU A 315 17.25 6.76 -3.05
N ASN A 316 17.66 5.48 -3.08
CA ASN A 316 16.90 4.39 -2.47
C ASN A 316 16.77 4.53 -0.94
N PHE A 317 17.69 5.23 -0.27
CA PHE A 317 17.57 5.46 1.17
C PHE A 317 16.55 6.55 1.51
N HIS A 318 16.37 7.56 0.64
CA HIS A 318 15.26 8.50 0.77
C HIS A 318 13.92 7.79 0.54
N GLU A 319 13.87 6.87 -0.43
CA GLU A 319 12.68 6.07 -0.70
C GLU A 319 12.25 5.23 0.52
N VAL A 320 13.22 4.61 1.22
CA VAL A 320 12.92 3.95 2.51
C VAL A 320 12.30 4.90 3.54
N GLY A 321 12.68 6.19 3.52
CA GLY A 321 12.06 7.22 4.36
C GLY A 321 10.61 7.55 3.96
N HIS A 322 10.31 7.55 2.66
CA HIS A 322 8.96 7.71 2.14
C HIS A 322 8.09 6.51 2.54
N ILE A 323 8.53 5.29 2.25
CA ILE A 323 7.88 4.04 2.69
C ILE A 323 7.60 4.05 4.19
N GLY A 324 8.58 4.43 5.02
CA GLY A 324 8.38 4.54 6.46
C GLY A 324 7.27 5.51 6.87
N THR A 325 7.07 6.59 6.10
CA THR A 325 5.98 7.56 6.33
C THR A 325 4.62 6.97 5.94
N HIS A 326 4.55 6.24 4.83
CA HIS A 326 3.32 5.59 4.36
C HIS A 326 2.90 4.46 5.31
N LEU A 327 3.85 3.64 5.76
CA LEU A 327 3.61 2.60 6.75
C LEU A 327 3.01 3.16 8.04
N VAL A 328 3.47 4.33 8.51
CA VAL A 328 2.83 5.01 9.67
C VAL A 328 1.38 5.38 9.36
N LYS A 329 1.13 6.05 8.23
CA LYS A 329 -0.21 6.49 7.84
C LYS A 329 -1.19 5.33 7.84
N TYR A 330 -0.86 4.25 7.14
CA TYR A 330 -1.79 3.13 6.98
C TYR A 330 -1.89 2.26 8.23
N THR A 331 -0.84 2.16 9.04
CA THR A 331 -0.95 1.49 10.35
C THR A 331 -1.83 2.29 11.33
N ASP A 332 -1.75 3.63 11.31
CA ASP A 332 -2.65 4.50 12.08
C ASP A 332 -4.11 4.34 11.62
N GLU A 333 -4.35 4.19 10.32
CA GLU A 333 -5.69 3.94 9.75
C GLU A 333 -6.24 2.58 10.19
N LEU A 334 -5.40 1.52 10.22
CA LEU A 334 -5.75 0.22 10.80
C LEU A 334 -6.20 0.35 12.25
N GLY A 335 -5.43 1.06 13.08
CA GLY A 335 -5.78 1.31 14.48
C GLY A 335 -7.05 2.16 14.64
N GLY A 336 -7.27 3.14 13.77
CA GLY A 336 -8.44 4.03 13.79
C GLY A 336 -9.75 3.29 13.54
N SER A 337 -9.77 2.38 12.57
CA SER A 337 -10.95 1.57 12.21
C SER A 337 -11.47 0.67 13.35
N MET A 338 -10.61 0.31 14.31
CA MET A 338 -10.97 -0.52 15.48
C MET A 338 -11.65 0.26 16.61
N THR A 339 -11.67 1.60 16.56
CA THR A 339 -12.14 2.44 17.68
C THR A 339 -13.57 2.98 17.53
N THR A 340 -14.27 2.65 16.44
CA THR A 340 -15.60 3.20 16.13
C THR A 340 -16.78 2.37 16.62
N GLU A 341 -16.82 1.98 17.90
CA GLU A 341 -18.08 1.58 18.58
C GLU A 341 -18.07 1.90 20.10
N ASP A 342 -17.98 3.18 20.50
CA ASP A 342 -18.47 3.56 21.86
C ASP A 342 -18.94 5.02 22.00
N SER A 343 -19.80 5.49 21.10
CA SER A 343 -20.50 6.76 21.34
C SER A 343 -21.94 6.80 20.84
N ALA A 344 -22.73 5.80 21.21
CA ALA A 344 -24.17 5.88 21.00
C ALA A 344 -25.03 5.07 21.98
N THR A 345 -24.70 4.93 23.27
CA THR A 345 -25.75 4.63 24.27
C THR A 345 -25.38 5.08 25.68
N THR A 346 -25.88 6.24 26.11
CA THR A 346 -26.53 6.35 27.43
C THR A 346 -27.38 7.63 27.47
N GLY A 347 -28.66 7.46 27.16
CA GLY A 347 -29.69 8.45 27.41
C GLY A 347 -30.11 8.49 28.88
N GLU A 348 -30.05 9.71 29.42
CA GLU A 348 -30.98 10.34 30.37
C GLU A 348 -31.08 9.92 31.86
N VAL A 349 -30.70 10.94 32.66
CA VAL A 349 -31.39 11.54 33.82
C VAL A 349 -31.26 10.87 35.19
N SER A 350 -30.56 11.57 36.09
CA SER A 350 -31.09 11.99 37.40
C SER A 350 -30.29 13.16 37.97
N ASN A 351 -31.04 14.08 38.53
CA ASN A 351 -30.66 15.41 39.04
C ASN A 351 -30.25 15.36 40.54
N GLU A 352 -29.67 16.47 41.01
CA GLU A 352 -29.61 16.97 42.40
C GLU A 352 -28.31 16.86 43.24
N GLU A 353 -27.73 18.06 43.44
CA GLU A 353 -27.28 18.70 44.69
C GLU A 353 -25.92 18.37 45.37
N GLN A 354 -25.05 19.39 45.32
CA GLN A 354 -24.21 19.97 46.38
C GLN A 354 -23.45 19.07 47.37
N SER A 355 -22.10 19.18 47.38
CA SER A 355 -21.38 19.74 48.55
C SER A 355 -19.92 20.06 48.24
N GLU A 356 -19.44 21.16 48.82
CA GLU A 356 -18.07 21.67 48.81
C GLU A 356 -17.10 20.77 49.61
N GLN A 357 -15.86 20.58 49.13
CA GLN A 357 -14.61 20.81 49.89
C GLN A 357 -13.37 20.30 49.12
N GLU A 358 -12.47 21.23 48.79
CA GLU A 358 -11.03 21.00 48.64
C GLU A 358 -10.33 21.04 50.03
N PRO A 359 -9.02 20.73 50.20
CA PRO A 359 -8.03 20.19 49.23
C PRO A 359 -7.14 19.05 49.81
N SER A 360 -6.39 18.32 48.97
CA SER A 360 -4.93 18.16 49.13
C SER A 360 -4.27 17.33 48.02
N ALA A 361 -3.30 18.00 47.39
CA ALA A 361 -2.12 17.55 46.64
C ALA A 361 -1.88 16.05 46.39
N THR A 362 -1.74 15.67 45.11
CA THR A 362 -0.41 15.45 44.49
C THR A 362 -0.57 15.38 42.97
N SER A 363 0.00 16.36 42.27
CA SER A 363 0.06 16.44 40.81
C SER A 363 1.27 15.67 40.29
N ASN A 364 1.06 14.57 39.59
CA ASN A 364 1.96 14.12 38.53
C ASN A 364 1.26 14.38 37.20
N GLN A 365 1.48 15.58 36.68
CA GLN A 365 1.21 15.89 35.28
C GLN A 365 2.45 15.54 34.48
N THR A 366 2.34 14.54 33.61
CA THR A 366 3.19 14.44 32.42
C THR A 366 2.49 15.26 31.33
N PRO A 367 3.10 16.30 30.74
CA PRO A 367 2.48 17.06 29.67
C PRO A 367 2.56 16.28 28.36
N GLY A 368 1.42 16.21 27.66
CA GLY A 368 1.38 15.93 26.25
C GLY A 368 2.14 17.00 25.47
N PHE A 369 2.86 16.58 24.44
CA PHE A 369 3.49 17.47 23.48
C PHE A 369 2.83 17.25 22.13
N GLY A 370 1.87 18.11 21.83
CA GLY A 370 1.68 18.54 20.45
C GLY A 370 2.80 19.49 20.04
N ILE A 371 3.07 19.49 18.73
CA ILE A 371 3.80 20.50 17.95
C ILE A 371 5.33 20.47 18.08
N LEU A 372 5.99 19.87 17.08
CA LEU A 372 7.17 20.48 16.47
C LEU A 372 7.35 20.03 15.00
N MET A 373 6.58 20.65 14.11
CA MET A 373 6.99 20.83 12.72
C MET A 373 8.10 21.90 12.65
N ALA A 374 9.03 21.68 11.74
CA ALA A 374 10.06 22.60 11.24
C ALA A 374 11.34 22.80 12.09
N VAL A 375 12.38 22.06 11.73
CA VAL A 375 13.73 22.63 11.58
C VAL A 375 14.34 22.07 10.29
N CYS A 376 14.05 22.72 9.16
CA CYS A 376 14.86 22.61 7.96
C CYS A 376 16.29 23.10 8.25
N GLY A 377 17.26 22.40 7.67
CA GLY A 377 18.69 22.65 7.80
C GLY A 377 19.10 24.10 7.50
N LEU A 378 19.88 24.66 8.40
CA LEU A 378 20.61 25.90 8.18
C LEU A 378 22.03 25.74 8.75
N LEU A 379 22.90 25.00 8.06
CA LEU A 379 24.35 25.09 8.25
C LEU A 379 25.10 24.75 6.96
N ALA A 380 25.40 25.77 6.15
CA ALA A 380 26.71 25.94 5.50
C ALA A 380 26.74 27.20 4.60
N VAL A 381 27.29 28.32 5.08
CA VAL A 381 28.23 29.14 4.28
C VAL A 381 29.21 29.82 5.24
N GLY A 382 30.32 29.14 5.50
CA GLY A 382 31.55 29.78 5.93
C GLY A 382 32.38 30.19 4.72
N TYR A 383 32.93 31.41 4.80
CA TYR A 383 34.10 31.91 4.06
C TYR A 383 33.90 32.60 2.69
N LEU A 384 33.98 33.95 2.71
CA LEU A 384 34.95 34.74 1.92
C LEU A 384 34.79 36.27 2.17
N LYS A 385 35.75 36.90 2.86
CA LYS A 385 36.57 38.02 2.32
C LYS A 385 37.51 38.66 3.34
N ARG A 386 38.81 38.61 3.00
CA ARG A 386 39.81 39.71 3.03
C ARG A 386 39.67 40.77 4.13
N GLN A 387 40.56 40.72 5.13
CA GLN A 387 41.75 41.59 5.25
C GLN A 387 42.67 41.10 6.37
#